data_AF-A0A2G5IK77-F1
#
_entry.id   AF-A0A2G5IK77-F1
#
_cell.length_a   1.000
_cell.length_b   1.000
_cell.length_c   1.000
_cell.angle_alpha   90.00
_cell.angle_beta   90.00
_cell.angle_gamma   90.00
#
_symmetry.space_group_name_H-M   'P 1'
#
loop_
_entity.id
_entity.type
_entity.pdbx_description
1 polymer ?
#
loop_
_entity_poly.entity_id
_entity_poly.type
_entity_poly.pdbx_seq_one_letter_code
_entity_poly.pdbx_strand_id
1 'polypeptide(L)'
;MDELPELPDVFKPLASLFEGPETLEQAALLSVALLAIPELQKALRQRRQHVVVTLNERDGISYTDQAPYLKVKPERVSGIARGHSRSPRAPKGATTPAEPDAS
;
A
#
# COMPACT_ATOMS: atom_id res chain seq x y z
N MET A 1 4.96 26.75 17.68
CA MET A 1 4.13 25.56 17.86
C MET A 1 3.61 25.24 16.49
N ASP A 2 4.19 24.23 15.83
CA ASP A 2 3.68 23.76 14.55
C ASP A 2 2.37 23.02 14.83
N GLU A 3 1.30 23.49 14.20
CA GLU A 3 -0.04 22.93 14.29
C GLU A 3 0.01 21.51 13.68
N LEU A 4 -0.34 20.49 14.49
CA LEU A 4 -0.42 19.12 13.97
C LEU A 4 -1.46 19.11 12.84
N PRO A 5 -1.11 18.67 11.63
CA PRO A 5 -2.04 18.69 10.51
C PRO A 5 -3.27 17.85 10.85
N GLU A 6 -4.47 18.42 10.63
CA GLU A 6 -5.72 17.69 10.86
C GLU A 6 -5.70 16.36 10.09
N LEU A 7 -5.86 15.27 10.83
CA LEU A 7 -5.83 13.92 10.27
C LEU A 7 -7.04 13.72 9.35
N PRO A 8 -6.86 13.32 8.07
CA PRO A 8 -7.98 12.94 7.23
C PRO A 8 -8.87 11.89 7.90
N ASP A 9 -10.19 11.95 7.66
CA ASP A 9 -11.18 11.07 8.29
C ASP A 9 -10.86 9.57 8.20
N VAL A 10 -10.21 9.15 7.11
CA VAL A 10 -9.79 7.76 6.89
C VAL A 10 -8.77 7.26 7.92
N PHE A 11 -8.09 8.17 8.61
CA PHE A 11 -7.11 7.88 9.65
C PHE A 11 -7.63 8.11 11.07
N LYS A 12 -8.90 8.52 11.26
CA LYS A 12 -9.53 8.61 12.60
C LYS A 12 -9.33 7.35 13.45
N PRO A 13 -9.40 6.11 12.93
CA PRO A 13 -9.12 4.92 13.72
C PRO A 13 -7.68 4.83 14.26
N LEU A 14 -6.75 5.61 13.70
CA LEU A 14 -5.35 5.72 14.10
C LEU A 14 -5.07 6.96 14.94
N ALA A 15 -6.09 7.78 15.28
CA ALA A 15 -5.90 9.05 15.99
C ALA A 15 -5.12 8.89 17.30
N SER A 16 -5.35 7.80 18.03
CA SER A 16 -4.64 7.50 19.28
C SER A 16 -3.12 7.30 19.12
N LEU A 17 -2.61 7.04 17.91
CA LEU A 17 -1.17 7.00 17.64
C LEU A 17 -0.54 8.40 17.56
N PHE A 18 -1.34 9.42 17.26
CA PHE A 18 -0.90 10.82 17.13
C PHE A 18 -1.11 11.60 18.44
N GLU A 19 -1.91 11.07 19.35
CA GLU A 19 -2.15 11.63 20.68
C GLU A 19 -1.06 11.21 21.65
N GLY A 20 -0.69 12.11 22.57
CA GLY A 20 0.25 11.83 23.65
C GLY A 20 1.31 12.92 23.85
N PRO A 21 2.05 12.87 24.96
CA PRO A 21 3.17 13.79 25.19
C PRO A 21 4.33 13.48 24.23
N GLU A 22 5.07 14.52 23.84
CA GLU A 22 6.26 14.42 22.98
C GLU A 22 7.45 13.79 23.74
N THR A 23 7.39 12.49 23.99
CA THR A 23 8.42 11.73 24.69
C THR A 23 9.17 10.75 23.78
N LEU A 24 10.29 10.19 24.26
CA LEU A 24 11.05 9.18 23.53
C LEU A 24 10.22 7.91 23.28
N GLU A 25 9.36 7.55 24.23
CA GLU A 25 8.45 6.41 24.10
C GLU A 25 7.44 6.63 22.97
N GLN A 26 6.92 7.86 22.84
CA GLN A 26 6.02 8.22 21.74
C GLN A 26 6.74 8.15 20.38
N ALA A 27 7.98 8.67 20.30
CA ALA A 27 8.79 8.56 19.10
C ALA A 27 9.10 7.10 18.71
N ALA A 28 9.37 6.24 19.69
CA ALA A 28 9.60 4.81 19.47
C ALA A 28 8.33 4.10 18.96
N LEU A 29 7.16 4.40 19.55
CA LEU A 29 5.88 3.85 19.13
C LEU A 29 5.55 4.24 17.68
N LEU A 30 5.70 5.52 17.34
CA LEU A 30 5.51 6.02 15.98
C LEU A 30 6.46 5.33 14.99
N SER A 31 7.72 5.13 15.37
CA SER A 31 8.70 4.43 14.53
C SER A 31 8.28 2.99 14.23
N VAL A 32 7.80 2.25 15.24
CA VAL A 32 7.27 0.89 15.05
C VAL A 32 6.05 0.90 14.12
N ALA A 33 5.13 1.84 14.31
CA ALA A 33 3.94 1.97 13.47
C ALA A 33 4.31 2.24 12.01
N LEU A 34 5.26 3.14 11.75
CA LEU A 34 5.74 3.45 10.39
C LEU A 34 6.38 2.23 9.72
N LEU A 35 7.17 1.45 10.47
CA LEU A 35 7.79 0.22 9.96
C LEU A 35 6.76 -0.88 9.61
N ALA A 36 5.58 -0.86 10.25
CA ALA A 36 4.50 -1.80 9.97
C ALA A 36 3.68 -1.47 8.70
N ILE A 37 3.79 -0.25 8.16
CA ILE A 37 3.00 0.20 7.00
C ILE A 37 3.19 -0.69 5.77
N PRO A 38 4.40 -1.11 5.36
CA PRO A 38 4.57 -1.97 4.19
C PRO A 38 3.83 -3.30 4.29
N GLU A 39 3.85 -3.94 5.47
CA GLU A 39 3.11 -5.19 5.71
C GLU A 39 1.59 -4.95 5.72
N LEU A 40 1.13 -3.86 6.34
CA LEU A 40 -0.29 -3.47 6.26
C LEU A 40 -0.72 -3.26 4.81
N GLN A 41 0.06 -2.55 4.01
CA GLN A 41 -0.24 -2.35 2.60
C GLN A 41 -0.30 -3.68 1.82
N LYS A 42 0.58 -4.63 2.12
CA LYS A 42 0.58 -5.97 1.51
C LYS A 42 -0.70 -6.72 1.87
N ALA A 43 -1.08 -6.74 3.15
CA ALA A 43 -2.32 -7.36 3.61
C ALA A 43 -3.57 -6.73 2.96
N LEU A 44 -3.64 -5.40 2.89
CA LEU A 44 -4.74 -4.69 2.22
C LEU A 44 -4.81 -5.00 0.72
N ARG A 45 -3.66 -5.10 0.03
CA ARG A 45 -3.61 -5.49 -1.39
C ARG A 45 -4.15 -6.90 -1.60
N GLN A 46 -3.74 -7.85 -0.78
CA GLN A 46 -4.23 -9.24 -0.83
C GLN A 46 -5.73 -9.32 -0.54
N ARG A 47 -6.20 -8.64 0.51
CA ARG A 47 -7.62 -8.59 0.84
C ARG A 47 -8.44 -7.97 -0.28
N ARG A 48 -7.96 -6.87 -0.89
CA ARG A 48 -8.63 -6.24 -2.03
C ARG A 48 -8.71 -7.16 -3.23
N GLN A 49 -7.64 -7.89 -3.56
CA GLN A 49 -7.66 -8.89 -4.63
C GLN A 49 -8.76 -9.93 -4.37
N HIS A 50 -8.78 -10.50 -3.16
CA HIS A 50 -9.78 -11.49 -2.79
C HIS A 50 -11.22 -10.93 -2.92
N VAL A 51 -11.47 -9.72 -2.42
CA VAL A 51 -12.80 -9.07 -2.54
C VAL A 51 -13.20 -8.89 -4.01
N VAL A 52 -12.31 -8.41 -4.87
CA VAL A 52 -12.57 -8.22 -6.31
C VAL A 52 -12.94 -9.55 -6.98
N VAL A 53 -12.20 -10.63 -6.67
CA VAL A 53 -12.47 -11.97 -7.18
C VAL A 53 -13.82 -12.47 -6.68
N THR A 54 -14.10 -12.36 -5.38
CA THR A 54 -15.38 -12.79 -4.80
C THR A 54 -16.58 -12.06 -5.41
N LEU A 55 -16.50 -10.73 -5.55
CA LEU A 55 -17.59 -9.95 -6.16
C LEU A 55 -17.85 -10.37 -7.61
N ASN A 56 -16.80 -10.76 -8.35
CA ASN A 56 -16.96 -11.21 -9.72
C ASN A 56 -17.50 -12.64 -9.84
N GLU A 57 -16.90 -13.58 -9.11
CA GLU A 57 -17.20 -15.01 -9.23
C GLU A 57 -18.48 -15.42 -8.49
N ARG A 58 -18.70 -14.88 -7.29
CA ARG A 58 -19.85 -15.23 -6.44
C ARG A 58 -21.06 -14.35 -6.73
N ASP A 59 -20.83 -13.04 -6.84
CA ASP A 59 -21.93 -12.07 -6.92
C ASP A 59 -22.25 -11.64 -8.37
N GLY A 60 -21.47 -12.11 -9.35
CA GLY A 60 -21.67 -11.81 -10.77
C GLY A 60 -21.40 -10.36 -11.16
N ILE A 61 -20.80 -9.55 -10.27
CA ILE A 61 -20.55 -8.13 -10.51
C ILE A 61 -19.38 -7.99 -11.48
N SER A 62 -19.63 -7.36 -12.63
CA SER A 62 -18.63 -7.22 -13.68
C SER A 62 -17.48 -6.29 -13.24
N TYR A 63 -16.29 -6.46 -13.82
CA TYR A 63 -15.18 -5.54 -13.57
C TYR A 63 -15.46 -4.10 -14.01
N THR A 64 -16.35 -3.91 -15.00
CA THR A 64 -16.81 -2.60 -15.44
C THR A 64 -17.64 -1.92 -14.34
N ASP A 65 -18.49 -2.68 -13.65
CA ASP A 65 -19.32 -2.15 -12.56
C ASP A 65 -18.52 -1.90 -11.28
N GLN A 66 -17.44 -2.66 -11.04
CA GLN A 66 -16.56 -2.46 -9.88
C GLN A 66 -15.63 -1.24 -10.04
N ALA A 67 -15.25 -0.89 -11.28
CA ALA A 67 -14.26 0.12 -11.60
C ALA A 67 -14.52 1.52 -10.98
N PRO A 68 -15.74 2.09 -11.04
CA PRO A 68 -16.06 3.38 -10.42
C PRO A 68 -15.82 3.41 -8.91
N TYR A 69 -16.20 2.34 -8.20
CA TYR A 69 -16.04 2.23 -6.74
C TYR A 69 -14.57 2.13 -6.32
N LEU A 70 -13.76 1.47 -7.15
CA LEU A 70 -12.32 1.33 -6.93
C LEU A 70 -11.51 2.51 -7.47
N LYS A 71 -12.15 3.48 -8.14
CA LYS A 71 -11.53 4.64 -8.80
C LYS A 71 -10.39 4.25 -9.76
N VAL A 72 -10.60 3.18 -10.53
CA VAL A 72 -9.65 2.68 -11.53
C VAL A 72 -10.38 2.27 -12.80
N LYS A 73 -9.65 2.02 -13.90
CA LYS A 73 -10.25 1.48 -15.13
C LYS A 73 -10.58 -0.02 -15.01
N PRO A 74 -11.54 -0.57 -15.78
CA PRO A 74 -11.90 -2.00 -15.73
C PRO A 74 -10.73 -2.95 -15.96
N GLU A 75 -9.79 -2.62 -16.85
CA GLU A 75 -8.60 -3.44 -17.09
C GLU A 75 -7.73 -3.55 -15.83
N ARG A 76 -7.73 -2.48 -15.02
CA ARG A 76 -7.00 -2.49 -13.75
C ARG A 76 -7.68 -3.37 -12.71
N VAL A 77 -9.00 -3.42 -12.67
CA VAL A 77 -9.76 -4.33 -11.80
C VAL A 77 -9.43 -5.79 -12.16
N SER A 78 -9.43 -6.12 -13.45
CA SER A 78 -8.98 -7.44 -13.92
C SER A 78 -7.52 -7.75 -13.53
N GLY A 79 -6.62 -6.77 -13.64
CA GLY A 79 -5.24 -6.91 -13.16
C GLY A 79 -5.14 -7.12 -11.65
N ILE A 80 -6.01 -6.51 -10.85
CA ILE A 80 -6.09 -6.72 -9.40
C ILE A 80 -6.57 -8.14 -9.09
N ALA A 81 -7.61 -8.63 -9.77
CA ALA A 81 -8.11 -10.00 -9.62
C ALA A 81 -6.99 -11.05 -9.86
N ARG A 82 -6.16 -10.81 -10.88
CA ARG A 82 -4.99 -11.64 -11.22
C ARG A 82 -3.77 -11.46 -10.32
N GLY A 83 -3.83 -10.57 -9.32
CA GLY A 83 -2.72 -10.32 -8.40
C GLY A 83 -1.59 -9.44 -8.96
N HIS A 84 -1.81 -8.75 -10.08
CA HIS A 84 -0.80 -7.84 -10.64
C HIS A 84 -0.66 -6.58 -9.76
N SER A 85 0.39 -6.53 -8.96
CA SER A 85 0.81 -5.33 -8.26
C SER A 85 1.53 -4.37 -9.22
N ARG A 86 1.26 -3.07 -9.10
CA ARG A 86 2.17 -2.04 -9.64
C ARG A 86 3.33 -1.92 -8.64
N SER A 87 4.18 -2.93 -8.56
CA SER A 87 5.49 -2.67 -7.95
C SER A 87 6.25 -1.79 -8.95
N PRO A 88 6.87 -0.66 -8.54
CA PRO A 88 7.80 0.03 -9.41
C PRO A 88 8.84 -1.00 -9.83
N ARG A 89 8.92 -1.23 -11.15
CA ARG A 89 9.98 -2.06 -11.74
C ARG A 89 11.30 -1.43 -11.28
N ALA A 90 12.13 -2.18 -10.56
CA ALA A 90 13.48 -1.73 -10.24
C ALA A 90 14.14 -1.25 -11.54
N PRO A 91 14.88 -0.12 -11.54
CA PRO A 91 15.55 0.34 -12.73
C PRO A 91 16.46 -0.77 -13.24
N LYS A 92 16.23 -1.16 -14.49
CA LYS A 92 16.97 -2.20 -15.20
C LYS A 92 18.35 -1.61 -15.53
N GLY A 93 19.28 -1.60 -14.58
CA GLY A 93 20.55 -0.90 -14.75
C GLY A 93 21.63 -1.09 -13.68
N ALA A 94 21.55 -2.09 -12.80
CA ALA A 94 22.70 -2.49 -12.00
C ALA A 94 23.55 -3.47 -12.82
N THR A 95 24.27 -2.93 -13.80
CA THR A 95 25.33 -3.61 -14.55
C THR A 95 26.42 -4.01 -13.56
N THR A 96 26.79 -5.28 -13.57
CA THR A 96 27.92 -5.87 -12.84
C THR A 96 29.19 -5.02 -13.00
N PRO A 97 29.92 -4.66 -11.92
CA PRO A 97 31.25 -4.09 -12.08
C PRO A 97 32.17 -5.16 -12.65
N ALA A 98 32.74 -4.87 -13.82
CA ALA A 98 33.74 -5.68 -14.48
C ALA A 98 34.97 -5.85 -13.58
N GLU A 99 35.51 -7.06 -13.52
CA GLU A 99 36.81 -7.36 -12.93
C GLU A 99 37.91 -6.48 -13.55
N PRO A 100 38.85 -5.95 -12.75
CA PRO A 100 40.02 -5.28 -13.29
C PRO A 100 40.98 -6.29 -13.90
N ASP A 101 41.17 -6.19 -15.21
CA ASP A 101 42.23 -6.84 -15.97
C ASP A 101 43.59 -6.37 -15.42
N ALA A 102 44.39 -7.32 -14.97
CA ALA A 102 45.74 -7.08 -14.46
C ALA A 102 46.74 -7.24 -15.61
N SER A 103 47.51 -6.19 -15.89
CA SER A 103 48.77 -6.25 -16.62
C SER A 103 49.74 -5.22 -16.07
#